data_AF-A0A139CK29-F1
#
_entry.id   AF-A0A139CK29-F1
#
_cell.length_a   1.000
_cell.length_b   1.000
_cell.length_c   1.000
_cell.angle_alpha   90.00
_cell.angle_beta   90.00
_cell.angle_gamma   90.00
#
_symmetry.space_group_name_H-M   'P 1'
#
loop_
_entity.id
_entity.type
_entity.pdbx_description
1 polymer ?
#
loop_
_entity_poly.entity_id
_entity_poly.type
_entity_poly.pdbx_seq_one_letter_code
_entity_poly.pdbx_strand_id
1 'polypeptide(L)'
;MAKGLDVGTMNIICAEKGKGDSISFAQQRNAFLEMEAGDLAQNMLNSAKILYTQKGDIINVLGEDAFKFSNVFNKPIRRPMKQGIISPDEK
;
A
#
# COMPACT_ATOMS: atom_id res chain seq x y z
N MET A 1 10.94 -12.36 -15.81
CA MET A 1 10.06 -13.41 -15.22
C MET A 1 8.62 -12.93 -15.36
N ALA A 2 7.69 -13.82 -15.68
CA ALA A 2 6.28 -13.43 -15.82
C ALA A 2 5.67 -13.11 -14.45
N LYS A 3 4.86 -12.05 -14.38
CA LYS A 3 4.11 -11.67 -13.19
C LYS A 3 2.64 -11.50 -13.54
N GLY A 4 1.76 -11.97 -12.67
CA GLY A 4 0.32 -11.72 -12.71
C GLY A 4 -0.07 -10.80 -11.56
N LEU A 5 -0.99 -9.87 -11.79
CA LEU A 5 -1.46 -8.95 -10.77
C LEU A 5 -2.99 -8.97 -10.74
N ASP A 6 -3.55 -9.22 -9.56
CA ASP A 6 -4.97 -9.07 -9.27
C ASP A 6 -5.14 -7.92 -8.28
N VAL A 7 -5.90 -6.90 -8.68
CA VAL A 7 -6.16 -5.69 -7.90
C VAL A 7 -7.63 -5.71 -7.48
N GLY A 8 -7.88 -6.27 -6.30
CA GLY A 8 -9.21 -6.37 -5.73
C GLY A 8 -9.54 -5.21 -4.78
N THR A 9 -10.80 -5.13 -4.36
CA THR A 9 -11.25 -4.11 -3.38
C THR A 9 -10.49 -4.20 -2.05
N MET A 10 -10.19 -5.41 -1.58
CA MET A 10 -9.58 -5.61 -0.27
C MET A 10 -8.05 -5.75 -0.33
N ASN A 11 -7.55 -6.49 -1.33
CA ASN A 11 -6.17 -6.93 -1.44
C ASN A 11 -5.65 -6.76 -2.87
N ILE A 12 -4.34 -6.61 -2.98
CA ILE A 12 -3.56 -6.72 -4.21
C ILE A 12 -2.76 -8.01 -4.12
N ILE A 13 -2.90 -8.90 -5.10
CA ILE A 13 -2.21 -10.18 -5.15
C ILE A 13 -1.28 -10.18 -6.37
N CYS A 14 -0.01 -10.51 -6.14
CA CYS A 14 0.99 -10.66 -7.19
C CYS A 14 1.41 -12.12 -7.26
N ALA A 15 1.29 -12.75 -8.42
CA ALA A 15 1.86 -14.04 -8.73
C ALA A 15 3.17 -13.85 -9.51
N GLU A 16 4.22 -14.59 -9.15
CA GLU A 16 5.51 -14.52 -9.84
C GLU A 16 5.98 -15.91 -10.24
N LYS A 17 6.35 -16.08 -11.53
CA LYS A 17 6.95 -17.32 -12.03
C LYS A 17 8.41 -17.41 -11.56
N GLY A 18 8.69 -18.40 -10.72
CA GLY A 18 10.02 -18.74 -10.23
C GLY A 18 10.80 -19.64 -11.20
N LYS A 19 11.75 -20.40 -10.66
CA LYS A 19 12.52 -21.39 -11.44
C LYS A 19 11.63 -22.60 -11.77
N GLY A 20 11.74 -23.11 -13.00
CA GLY A 20 10.90 -24.21 -13.49
C GLY A 20 9.43 -23.84 -13.51
N ASP A 21 8.61 -24.67 -12.88
CA ASP A 21 7.14 -24.51 -12.78
C ASP A 21 6.67 -23.93 -11.45
N SER A 22 7.59 -23.42 -10.62
CA SER A 22 7.22 -22.79 -9.35
C SER A 22 6.52 -21.44 -9.55
N ILE A 23 5.48 -21.19 -8.75
CA ILE A 23 4.77 -19.91 -8.67
C ILE A 23 4.76 -19.49 -7.20
N SER A 24 5.20 -18.26 -6.92
CA SER A 24 5.05 -17.64 -5.60
C SER A 24 3.96 -16.57 -5.64
N PHE A 25 3.31 -16.36 -4.49
CA PHE A 25 2.29 -15.33 -4.33
C PHE A 25 2.70 -14.34 -3.24
N ALA A 26 2.50 -13.07 -3.50
CA ALA A 26 2.60 -11.99 -2.53
C ALA A 26 1.26 -11.27 -2.41
N GLN A 27 0.89 -10.89 -1.19
CA GLN A 27 -0.33 -10.16 -0.89
C GLN A 27 0.00 -8.82 -0.22
N GLN A 28 -0.76 -7.79 -0.58
CA GLN A 28 -0.80 -6.51 0.12
C GLN A 28 -2.25 -6.07 0.33
N ARG A 29 -2.51 -5.30 1.38
CA ARG A 29 -3.82 -4.64 1.53
C ARG A 29 -3.95 -3.58 0.46
N ASN A 30 -5.12 -3.52 -0.17
CA ASN A 30 -5.44 -2.41 -1.05
C ASN A 30 -5.93 -1.23 -0.20
N ALA A 31 -4.98 -0.55 0.44
CA ALA A 31 -5.21 0.54 1.36
C ALA A 31 -3.97 1.41 1.45
N PHE A 32 -4.17 2.69 1.77
CA PHE A 32 -3.09 3.60 2.06
C PHE A 32 -3.50 4.65 3.09
N LEU A 33 -2.51 5.21 3.77
CA LEU A 33 -2.68 6.32 4.70
C LEU A 33 -1.90 7.52 4.17
N GLU A 34 -2.61 8.64 4.00
CA GLU A 34 -2.01 9.89 3.52
C GLU A 34 -1.56 10.76 4.70
N MET A 35 -0.33 11.26 4.63
CA MET A 35 0.24 12.19 5.61
C MET A 35 1.16 13.21 4.96
N GLU A 36 1.40 14.31 5.67
CA GLU A 36 2.34 15.35 5.22
C GLU A 36 3.78 14.82 5.30
N ALA A 37 4.58 15.18 4.30
CA ALA A 37 5.99 14.87 4.27
C ALA A 37 6.74 15.70 5.32
N GLY A 38 7.80 15.11 5.86
CA GLY A 38 8.76 15.79 6.72
C GLY A 38 9.91 14.86 7.05
N ASP A 39 11.07 15.41 7.38
CA ASP A 39 12.29 14.63 7.61
C ASP A 39 12.10 13.60 8.72
N LEU A 40 11.40 13.99 9.80
CA LEU A 40 11.09 13.08 10.91
C LEU A 40 10.20 11.90 10.45
N ALA A 41 9.16 12.18 9.66
CA ALA A 41 8.24 11.16 9.17
C ALA A 41 8.95 10.17 8.24
N GLN A 42 9.75 10.67 7.29
CA GLN A 42 10.53 9.84 6.37
C GLN A 42 11.57 8.99 7.12
N ASN A 43 12.32 9.59 8.04
CA ASN A 43 13.31 8.87 8.84
C ASN A 43 12.67 7.75 9.68
N MET A 44 11.51 8.01 10.27
CA MET A 44 10.75 7.00 11.02
C MET A 44 10.30 5.86 10.10
N LEU A 45 9.69 6.15 8.95
CA LEU A 45 9.22 5.14 8.00
C LEU A 45 10.37 4.29 7.44
N ASN A 46 11.48 4.94 7.07
CA ASN A 46 12.69 4.27 6.59
C ASN A 46 13.28 3.35 7.66
N SER A 47 13.38 3.83 8.91
CA SER A 47 13.90 3.03 10.04
C SER A 47 13.01 1.81 10.33
N ALA A 48 11.70 1.96 10.19
CA ALA A 48 10.72 0.89 10.34
C ALA A 48 10.61 -0.03 9.11
N LYS A 49 11.34 0.27 8.01
CA LYS A 49 11.28 -0.45 6.72
C LYS A 49 9.88 -0.53 6.13
N ILE A 50 9.12 0.54 6.27
CA ILE A 50 7.73 0.60 5.81
C ILE A 50 7.68 1.06 4.36
N LEU A 51 6.83 0.42 3.57
CA LEU A 51 6.56 0.87 2.21
C LEU A 51 5.73 2.15 2.22
N TYR A 52 6.25 3.17 1.54
CA TYR A 52 5.51 4.38 1.22
C TYR A 52 5.87 4.88 -0.17
N THR A 53 5.02 5.73 -0.72
CA THR A 53 5.35 6.58 -1.88
C THR A 53 5.31 8.03 -1.45
N GLN A 54 6.06 8.89 -2.14
CA GLN A 54 6.04 10.33 -1.90
C GLN A 54 5.80 11.07 -3.21
N LYS A 55 4.91 12.06 -3.17
CA LYS A 55 4.65 12.99 -4.28
C LYS A 55 4.59 14.40 -3.72
N GLY A 56 5.66 15.17 -3.91
CA GLY A 56 5.82 16.48 -3.28
C GLY A 56 5.78 16.35 -1.76
N ASP A 57 4.87 17.09 -1.13
CA ASP A 57 4.71 17.15 0.33
C ASP A 57 3.74 16.10 0.87
N ILE A 58 3.36 15.11 0.07
CA ILE A 58 2.43 14.05 0.46
C ILE A 58 3.14 12.70 0.46
N ILE A 59 3.06 12.00 1.59
CA ILE A 59 3.48 10.61 1.78
C ILE A 59 2.24 9.72 1.84
N ASN A 60 2.25 8.63 1.09
CA ASN A 60 1.26 7.57 1.18
C ASN A 60 1.90 6.31 1.75
N VAL A 61 1.61 6.00 3.02
CA VAL A 61 1.99 4.72 3.65
C VAL A 61 1.08 3.62 3.10
N LEU A 62 1.65 2.51 2.64
CA LEU A 62 0.92 1.51 1.88
C LEU A 62 0.60 0.26 2.71
N GLY A 63 -0.45 -0.45 2.28
CA GLY A 63 -0.66 -1.84 2.68
C GLY A 63 -1.13 -2.01 4.12
N GLU A 64 -0.65 -3.08 4.76
CA GLU A 64 -1.03 -3.42 6.14
C GLU A 64 -0.55 -2.38 7.15
N ASP A 65 0.62 -1.79 6.91
CA ASP A 65 1.17 -0.80 7.83
C ASP A 65 0.33 0.49 7.86
N ALA A 66 -0.38 0.82 6.79
CA ALA A 66 -1.35 1.93 6.80
C ALA A 66 -2.37 1.82 7.95
N PHE A 67 -2.78 0.60 8.35
CA PHE A 67 -3.69 0.35 9.47
C PHE A 67 -3.04 0.56 10.84
N LYS A 68 -1.75 0.23 10.96
CA LYS A 68 -1.01 0.48 12.21
C LYS A 68 -0.82 1.98 12.40
N PHE A 69 -0.42 2.67 11.33
CA PHE A 69 -0.14 4.09 11.37
C PHE A 69 -1.40 4.96 11.44
N SER A 70 -2.54 4.49 10.94
CA SER A 70 -3.80 5.22 11.13
C SER A 70 -4.16 5.36 12.60
N ASN A 71 -3.90 4.33 13.40
CA ASN A 71 -4.14 4.35 14.84
C ASN A 71 -3.15 5.30 15.56
N VAL A 72 -1.88 5.30 15.14
CA VAL A 72 -0.84 6.17 15.73
C VAL A 72 -1.10 7.65 15.42
N PHE A 73 -1.45 7.97 14.17
CA PHE A 73 -1.64 9.34 13.72
C PHE A 73 -3.09 9.83 13.80
N ASN A 74 -4.01 8.97 14.25
CA ASN A 74 -5.45 9.23 14.30
C ASN A 74 -5.99 9.82 12.98
N LYS A 75 -5.56 9.24 11.85
CA LYS A 75 -5.95 9.65 10.50
C LYS A 75 -6.71 8.52 9.80
N PRO A 76 -7.74 8.83 9.00
CA PRO A 76 -8.50 7.81 8.29
C PRO A 76 -7.65 7.14 7.21
N ILE A 77 -7.85 5.83 7.05
CA ILE A 77 -7.26 5.05 5.96
C ILE A 77 -8.10 5.24 4.70
N ARG A 78 -7.45 5.34 3.55
CA ARG A 78 -8.09 5.41 2.24
C ARG A 78 -8.04 4.05 1.53
N ARG A 79 -9.07 3.78 0.74
CA ARG A 79 -9.24 2.55 -0.04
C ARG A 79 -9.42 2.94 -1.49
N PRO A 80 -8.47 2.63 -2.38
CA PRO A 80 -8.53 3.12 -3.75
C PRO A 80 -9.62 2.41 -4.59
N MET A 81 -10.16 1.30 -4.09
CA MET A 81 -11.27 0.57 -4.69
C MET A 81 -12.42 0.40 -3.71
N LYS A 82 -13.64 0.38 -4.25
CA LYS A 82 -14.90 0.21 -3.52
C LYS A 82 -15.88 -0.56 -4.42
N GLN A 83 -16.53 -1.59 -3.88
CA GLN A 83 -17.54 -2.40 -4.60
C GLN A 83 -17.06 -2.93 -5.97
N GLY A 84 -15.80 -3.40 -6.05
CA GLY A 84 -15.24 -3.99 -7.27
C GLY A 84 -14.76 -2.99 -8.32
N ILE A 85 -14.92 -1.68 -8.09
CA ILE A 85 -14.48 -0.61 -8.99
C ILE A 85 -13.55 0.37 -8.27
N ILE A 86 -12.97 1.31 -9.02
CA ILE A 86 -12.22 2.43 -8.44
C ILE A 86 -13.18 3.23 -7.54
N SER A 87 -12.72 3.58 -6.35
CA SER A 87 -13.52 4.31 -5.38
C SER A 87 -13.81 5.73 -5.91
N PRO A 88 -15.07 6.20 -5.91
CA PRO A 88 -15.41 7.58 -6.30
C PRO A 88 -14.91 8.61 -5.28
N ASP A 89 -14.47 8.16 -4.10
CA ASP A 89 -13.88 9.01 -3.07
C ASP A 89 -12.41 9.36 -3.40
N GLU A 90 -11.81 8.71 -4.39
CA GLU A 90 -10.46 8.97 -4.89
C GLU A 90 -10.49 10.02 -6.02
N LYS A 91 -9.47 10.87 -6.08
CA LYS A 91 -9.38 12.04 -6.98
C LYS A 91 -8.13 11.98 -7.84
#